data_AF-A0A846CF41-F1
#
_entry.id   AF-A0A846CF41-F1
#
_cell.length_a   1.000
_cell.length_b   1.000
_cell.length_c   1.000
_cell.angle_alpha   90.00
_cell.angle_beta   90.00
_cell.angle_gamma   90.00
#
_symmetry.space_group_name_H-M   'P 1'
#
loop_
_entity.id
_entity.type
_entity.pdbx_description
1 polymer ?
#
loop_
_entity_poly.entity_id
_entity_poly.type
_entity_poly.pdbx_seq_one_letter_code
_entity_poly.pdbx_strand_id
1 'polypeptide(L)'
;MSETVKYSTLIDLLKTLSAEQPEKLAYTFLVDGKKEGESLTYASLEHRVRAIAALLQKHQVKGERGLLLYPQGLEAIAAFCGCLYSG
;
A
#
# COMPACT_ATOMS: atom_id res chain seq x y z
N MET A 1 -11.38 25.82 -14.46
CA MET A 1 -10.10 25.52 -13.79
C MET A 1 -9.93 24.02 -13.82
N SER A 2 -9.05 23.51 -14.68
CA SER A 2 -8.79 22.08 -14.79
C SER A 2 -8.03 21.64 -13.54
N GLU A 3 -8.59 20.71 -12.79
CA GLU A 3 -7.95 20.09 -11.63
C GLU A 3 -6.73 19.31 -12.14
N THR A 4 -5.52 19.81 -11.88
CA THR A 4 -4.29 19.14 -12.29
C THR A 4 -4.09 17.91 -11.41
N VAL A 5 -4.30 16.72 -11.97
CA VAL A 5 -3.99 15.46 -11.29
C VAL A 5 -2.48 15.38 -11.09
N LYS A 6 -2.02 15.63 -9.85
CA LYS A 6 -0.59 15.68 -9.48
C LYS A 6 0.12 14.33 -9.60
N TYR A 7 -0.62 13.21 -9.55
CA TYR A 7 -0.06 11.85 -9.52
C TYR A 7 -0.78 10.95 -10.52
N SER A 8 -0.03 10.20 -11.32
CA SER A 8 -0.58 9.31 -12.35
C SER A 8 -1.17 8.01 -11.79
N THR A 9 -0.69 7.55 -10.62
CA THR A 9 -1.19 6.34 -9.94
C THR A 9 -1.21 6.48 -8.42
N LEU A 10 -1.97 5.63 -7.74
CA LEU A 10 -1.91 5.50 -6.27
C LEU A 10 -0.51 5.12 -5.77
N ILE A 11 0.25 4.39 -6.57
CA ILE A 11 1.61 3.97 -6.24
C ILE A 11 2.58 5.16 -6.31
N ASP A 12 2.40 6.06 -7.28
CA ASP A 12 3.21 7.28 -7.38
C ASP A 12 2.96 8.21 -6.18
N LEU A 13 1.70 8.33 -5.77
CA LEU A 13 1.35 9.03 -4.54
C LEU A 13 2.02 8.40 -3.32
N LEU A 14 1.92 7.07 -3.14
CA LEU A 14 2.53 6.38 -1.99
C LEU A 14 4.05 6.57 -1.94
N LYS A 15 4.75 6.46 -3.08
CA LYS A 15 6.19 6.69 -3.19
C LYS A 15 6.57 8.13 -2.83
N THR A 16 5.76 9.10 -3.25
CA THR A 16 6.00 10.51 -2.94
C THR A 16 5.82 10.75 -1.44
N LEU A 17 4.74 10.25 -0.86
CA LEU A 17 4.45 10.41 0.57
C LEU A 17 5.47 9.69 1.46
N SER A 18 5.96 8.51 1.07
CA SER A 18 6.99 7.81 1.82
C SER A 18 8.34 8.53 1.79
N ALA A 19 8.66 9.23 0.69
CA ALA A 19 9.86 10.03 0.58
C ALA A 19 9.76 11.39 1.32
N GLU A 20 8.63 12.07 1.23
CA GLU A 20 8.43 13.39 1.82
C GLU A 20 8.09 13.33 3.32
N GLN A 21 7.33 12.32 3.75
CA GLN A 21 6.76 12.20 5.09
C GLN A 21 6.85 10.75 5.63
N PRO A 22 8.07 10.16 5.72
CA PRO A 22 8.25 8.74 6.01
C PRO A 22 7.62 8.28 7.33
N GLU A 23 7.74 9.08 8.39
CA GLU A 23 7.28 8.76 9.74
C GLU A 23 5.81 9.10 10.00
N LYS A 24 5.15 9.77 9.06
CA LYS A 24 3.73 10.12 9.21
C LYS A 24 2.88 8.86 9.08
N LEU A 25 1.91 8.71 9.97
CA LEU A 25 0.95 7.62 9.94
C LEU A 25 0.13 7.67 8.65
N ALA A 26 0.18 6.58 7.89
CA ALA A 26 -0.64 6.36 6.71
C ALA A 26 -1.98 5.71 7.10
N TYR A 27 -1.93 4.72 8.00
CA TYR A 27 -3.10 3.98 8.47
C TYR A 27 -2.96 3.59 9.93
N THR A 28 -4.09 3.57 10.63
CA THR A 28 -4.25 2.97 11.95
C THR A 28 -5.44 2.03 11.89
N PHE A 29 -5.23 0.78 12.30
CA PHE A 29 -6.31 -0.19 12.40
C PHE A 29 -7.10 0.08 13.68
N LEU A 30 -8.42 0.15 13.57
CA LEU A 30 -9.30 0.36 14.71
C LEU A 30 -9.90 -0.99 15.13
N VAL A 31 -9.46 -1.50 16.28
CA VAL A 31 -10.05 -2.68 16.93
C VAL A 31 -11.49 -2.35 17.31
N ASP A 32 -12.41 -3.20 16.86
CA ASP A 32 -13.87 -3.02 16.97
C ASP A 32 -14.37 -1.65 16.48
N GLY A 33 -13.62 -1.03 15.55
CA GLY A 33 -13.93 0.28 14.97
C GLY A 33 -13.78 1.46 15.94
N LYS A 34 -13.23 1.26 17.14
CA LYS A 34 -13.19 2.29 18.19
C LYS A 34 -11.82 2.48 18.82
N LYS A 35 -11.06 1.40 19.03
CA LYS A 35 -9.80 1.45 19.75
C LYS A 35 -8.65 1.42 18.76
N GLU A 36 -7.75 2.39 18.83
CA GLU A 36 -6.51 2.35 18.06
C GLU A 36 -5.72 1.08 18.37
N GLY A 37 -5.38 0.35 17.31
CA GLY A 37 -4.54 -0.84 17.33
C GLY A 37 -3.24 -0.56 16.60
N GLU A 38 -2.82 -1.51 15.75
CA GLU A 38 -1.62 -1.35 14.94
C GLU A 38 -1.71 -0.15 13.99
N SER A 39 -0.55 0.40 13.65
CA SER A 39 -0.44 1.52 12.72
C SER A 39 0.72 1.31 11.75
N LEU A 40 0.59 1.89 10.55
CA LEU A 40 1.64 1.95 9.53
C LEU A 40 2.00 3.40 9.25
N THR A 41 3.30 3.67 9.19
CA THR A 41 3.83 4.91 8.63
C THR A 41 3.90 4.76 7.10
N TYR A 42 4.03 5.87 6.37
CA TYR A 42 4.22 5.79 4.92
C TYR A 42 5.47 4.98 4.55
N ALA A 43 6.56 5.11 5.31
CA ALA A 43 7.77 4.33 5.08
C ALA A 43 7.54 2.82 5.31
N SER A 44 6.88 2.44 6.42
CA SER A 44 6.67 1.02 6.71
C SER A 44 5.66 0.37 5.75
N LEU A 45 4.63 1.11 5.32
CA LEU A 45 3.72 0.66 4.28
C LEU A 45 4.45 0.46 2.95
N GLU A 46 5.24 1.42 2.50
CA GLU A 46 5.95 1.35 1.23
C GLU A 46 6.94 0.18 1.19
N HIS A 47 7.67 -0.05 2.28
CA HIS A 47 8.56 -1.20 2.42
C HIS A 47 7.82 -2.53 2.24
N ARG A 48 6.68 -2.71 2.92
CA ARG A 48 5.86 -3.92 2.79
C ARG A 48 5.31 -4.09 1.37
N VAL A 49 4.84 -3.01 0.75
CA VAL A 49 4.35 -3.00 -0.63
C VAL A 49 5.43 -3.46 -1.60
N ARG A 50 6.66 -2.94 -1.49
CA ARG A 50 7.78 -3.36 -2.34
C ARG A 50 8.13 -4.84 -2.15
N ALA A 51 8.13 -5.32 -0.91
CA ALA A 51 8.43 -6.73 -0.62
C ALA A 51 7.42 -7.67 -1.29
N ILE A 52 6.13 -7.34 -1.18
CA ILE A 52 5.05 -8.12 -1.82
C ILE A 52 5.16 -8.04 -3.34
N ALA A 53 5.36 -6.83 -3.90
CA ALA A 53 5.47 -6.65 -5.34
C ALA A 53 6.66 -7.43 -5.92
N ALA A 54 7.81 -7.41 -5.24
CA ALA A 54 8.99 -8.18 -5.64
C ALA A 54 8.72 -9.70 -5.63
N LEU A 55 7.99 -10.18 -4.63
CA LEU A 55 7.56 -11.57 -4.57
C LEU A 55 6.64 -11.93 -5.74
N LEU A 56 5.62 -11.12 -6.03
CA LEU A 56 4.71 -11.34 -7.15
C LEU A 56 5.46 -11.33 -8.49
N GLN A 57 6.34 -10.36 -8.71
CA GLN A 57 7.15 -10.28 -9.93
C GLN A 57 8.04 -11.51 -10.13
N LYS A 58 8.59 -12.08 -9.04
CA LYS A 58 9.36 -13.34 -9.09
C LYS A 58 8.51 -14.51 -9.60
N HIS A 59 7.21 -14.50 -9.34
CA HIS A 59 6.25 -15.50 -9.83
C HIS A 59 5.69 -15.19 -11.23
N GLN A 60 6.20 -14.15 -11.92
CA GLN A 60 5.81 -13.79 -13.29
C GLN A 60 4.32 -13.48 -13.47
N VAL A 61 3.63 -13.03 -12.41
CA VAL A 61 2.18 -12.73 -12.45
C VAL A 61 1.86 -11.33 -13.00
N LYS A 62 2.75 -10.74 -13.79
CA LYS A 62 2.54 -9.40 -14.35
C LYS A 62 1.34 -9.41 -15.30
N GLY A 63 0.39 -8.50 -15.10
CA GLY A 63 -0.85 -8.42 -15.88
C GLY A 63 -1.88 -9.52 -15.56
N GLU A 64 -1.57 -10.41 -14.61
CA GLU A 64 -2.49 -11.45 -14.17
C GLU A 64 -3.46 -10.94 -13.08
N ARG A 65 -4.60 -11.60 -12.95
CA ARG A 65 -5.60 -11.26 -11.92
C ARG A 65 -5.35 -12.08 -10.66
N GLY A 66 -5.05 -11.39 -9.55
CA GLY A 66 -4.91 -11.98 -8.23
C GLY A 66 -6.16 -11.80 -7.36
N LEU A 67 -6.46 -12.81 -6.54
CA LEU A 67 -7.46 -12.70 -5.46
C LEU A 67 -6.75 -12.48 -4.13
N LEU A 68 -7.18 -11.48 -3.35
CA LEU A 68 -6.68 -11.22 -2.01
C LEU A 68 -7.62 -11.85 -0.97
N LEU A 69 -7.12 -12.85 -0.24
CA LEU A 69 -7.78 -13.49 0.88
C LEU A 69 -6.95 -13.22 2.14
N TYR A 70 -7.40 -12.26 2.95
CA TYR A 70 -6.69 -11.80 4.14
C TYR A 70 -7.62 -11.72 5.35
N PRO A 71 -7.09 -11.97 6.57
CA PRO A 71 -7.79 -11.57 7.78
C PRO A 71 -7.93 -10.05 7.84
N GLN A 72 -8.78 -9.56 8.75
CA GLN A 72 -8.88 -8.13 9.01
C GLN A 72 -7.54 -7.60 9.54
N GLY A 73 -7.01 -6.53 8.94
CA GLY A 73 -5.72 -5.97 9.32
C GLY A 73 -5.15 -5.01 8.28
N LEU A 74 -3.98 -4.43 8.58
CA LEU A 74 -3.29 -3.48 7.70
C LEU A 74 -2.56 -4.18 6.55
N GLU A 75 -2.36 -5.48 6.66
CA GLU A 75 -1.72 -6.36 5.68
C GLU A 75 -2.48 -6.37 4.36
N ALA A 76 -3.81 -6.29 4.41
CA ALA A 76 -4.66 -6.22 3.22
C ALA A 76 -4.36 -4.97 2.37
N ILE A 77 -4.08 -3.83 3.02
CA ILE A 77 -3.72 -2.58 2.33
C ILE A 77 -2.36 -2.74 1.65
N ALA A 78 -1.37 -3.27 2.37
CA ALA A 78 -0.04 -3.52 1.80
C ALA A 78 -0.10 -4.53 0.63
N ALA A 79 -0.91 -5.59 0.75
CA ALA A 79 -1.09 -6.58 -0.30
C ALA A 79 -1.76 -5.99 -1.54
N PHE A 80 -2.82 -5.21 -1.35
CA PHE A 80 -3.49 -4.50 -2.44
C PHE A 80 -2.54 -3.57 -3.19
N CYS A 81 -1.82 -2.70 -2.47
CA CYS A 81 -0.83 -1.82 -3.08
C CYS A 81 0.33 -2.62 -3.72
N GLY A 82 0.73 -3.75 -3.14
CA GLY A 82 1.74 -4.65 -3.70
C GLY A 82 1.33 -5.22 -5.05
N CYS A 83 0.07 -5.65 -5.19
CA CYS A 83 -0.48 -6.09 -6.47
C CYS A 83 -0.46 -4.97 -7.52
N LEU A 84 -0.92 -3.77 -7.16
CA LEU A 84 -0.90 -2.62 -8.06
C LEU A 84 0.53 -2.20 -8.46
N TYR A 85 1.49 -2.33 -7.54
CA TYR A 85 2.90 -2.04 -7.81
C TYR A 85 3.52 -3.09 -8.76
N SER A 86 3.09 -4.35 -8.66
CA SER A 86 3.71 -5.46 -9.39
C SER A 86 3.48 -5.42 -10.91
N GLY A 87 2.49 -4.65 -11.38
CA GLY A 87 2.26 -4.36 -12.80
C GLY A 87 1.13 -5.17 -13.41
#